data_AF-A0A965LGL8-F1
#
_entry.id   AF-A0A965LGL8-F1
#
_cell.length_a   1.000
_cell.length_b   1.000
_cell.length_c   1.000
_cell.angle_alpha   90.00
_cell.angle_beta   90.00
_cell.angle_gamma   90.00
#
_symmetry.space_group_name_H-M   'P 1'
#
loop_
_entity.id
_entity.type
_entity.pdbx_description
1 polymer ?
#
loop_
_entity_poly.entity_id
_entity_poly.type
_entity_poly.pdbx_seq_one_letter_code
_entity_poly.pdbx_strand_id
1 'polypeptide(L)'
;MALLVQKYGGTSVANLERIQRVADRVAESRRRGNRLVVVVSAMSGVTDGLLRMAREIDREPREREMDLLLATGEQTTTALLAMALHARGVDAVALTGAQAGIVTDGTHTRARIANVTPSAVRAHLQAGRVVIVAGFQGQTMGG
;
A
#
# COMPACT_ATOMS: atom_id res chain seq x y z
N MET A 1 -10.80 -1.29 22.59
CA MET A 1 -9.62 -1.53 21.73
C MET A 1 -10.02 -2.48 20.60
N ALA A 2 -10.09 -1.98 19.35
CA ALA A 2 -10.43 -2.79 18.18
C ALA A 2 -9.23 -2.92 17.22
N LEU A 3 -9.24 -3.93 16.35
CA LEU A 3 -8.38 -4.00 15.17
C LEU A 3 -9.19 -3.49 13.98
N LEU A 4 -8.74 -2.41 13.34
CA LEU A 4 -9.41 -1.83 12.17
C LEU A 4 -8.51 -1.93 10.94
N VAL A 5 -9.15 -2.23 9.81
CA VAL A 5 -8.55 -2.11 8.49
C VAL A 5 -9.20 -0.92 7.78
N GLN A 6 -8.41 0.07 7.40
CA GLN A 6 -8.88 1.28 6.73
C GLN A 6 -8.32 1.33 5.31
N LYS A 7 -9.16 1.45 4.28
CA LYS A 7 -8.72 1.57 2.89
C LYS A 7 -8.96 2.98 2.36
N TYR A 8 -7.93 3.56 1.76
CA TYR A 8 -7.99 4.87 1.10
C TYR A 8 -7.70 4.71 -0.39
N GLY A 9 -8.66 5.06 -1.24
CA GLY A 9 -8.50 5.01 -2.71
C GLY A 9 -7.73 6.22 -3.23
N GLY A 10 -7.35 6.19 -4.52
CA GLY A 10 -6.48 7.20 -5.13
C GLY A 10 -6.99 8.64 -5.01
N THR A 11 -8.30 8.85 -4.96
CA THR A 11 -8.88 10.18 -4.68
C THR A 11 -8.60 10.61 -3.24
N SER A 12 -8.70 9.73 -2.25
CA SER A 12 -8.42 10.03 -0.83
C SER A 12 -6.95 10.37 -0.56
N VAL A 13 -6.05 10.01 -1.48
CA VAL A 13 -4.60 10.26 -1.40
C VAL A 13 -4.09 10.99 -2.64
N ALA A 14 -4.94 11.76 -3.33
CA ALA A 14 -4.63 12.31 -4.65
C ALA A 14 -3.44 13.28 -4.68
N ASN A 15 -3.07 13.86 -3.54
CA ASN A 15 -1.97 14.79 -3.40
C ASN A 15 -1.46 14.80 -1.94
N LEU A 16 -0.36 15.52 -1.70
CA LEU A 16 0.27 15.58 -0.39
C LEU A 16 -0.66 16.10 0.70
N GLU A 17 -1.49 17.12 0.42
CA GLU A 17 -2.46 17.65 1.39
C GLU A 17 -3.47 16.57 1.81
N ARG A 18 -3.97 15.78 0.85
CA ARG A 18 -4.90 14.69 1.15
C ARG A 18 -4.22 13.57 1.95
N ILE A 19 -2.96 13.26 1.66
CA ILE A 19 -2.17 12.30 2.47
C ILE A 19 -2.03 12.80 3.91
N GLN A 20 -1.77 14.10 4.12
CA GLN A 20 -1.74 14.70 5.46
C GLN A 20 -3.08 14.51 6.19
N ARG A 21 -4.21 14.78 5.53
CA ARG A 21 -5.56 14.57 6.11
C ARG A 21 -5.84 13.10 6.44
N VAL A 22 -5.35 12.16 5.63
CA VAL A 22 -5.44 10.71 5.94
C VAL A 22 -4.60 10.39 7.17
N ALA A 23 -3.37 10.91 7.26
CA ALA A 23 -2.50 10.73 8.42
C ALA A 23 -3.15 11.26 9.72
N ASP A 24 -3.83 12.41 9.67
CA ASP A 24 -4.57 12.96 10.81
C ASP A 24 -5.67 12.00 11.31
N ARG A 25 -6.47 11.43 10.38
CA ARG A 25 -7.53 10.47 10.70
C ARG A 25 -6.99 9.18 11.31
N VAL A 26 -5.90 8.67 10.75
CA VAL A 26 -5.23 7.46 11.25
C VAL A 26 -4.65 7.71 12.64
N ALA A 27 -3.96 8.84 12.84
CA ALA A 27 -3.40 9.24 14.14
C ALA A 27 -4.51 9.40 15.20
N GLU A 28 -5.65 9.99 14.84
CA GLU A 28 -6.80 10.09 15.73
C GLU A 28 -7.36 8.72 16.12
N SER A 29 -7.55 7.82 15.15
CA SER A 29 -8.02 6.46 15.44
C SER A 29 -7.03 5.69 16.34
N ARG A 30 -5.72 5.89 16.15
CA ARG A 30 -4.68 5.33 17.04
C ARG A 30 -4.79 5.91 18.45
N ARG A 31 -5.01 7.22 18.60
CA ARG A 31 -5.22 7.87 19.91
C ARG A 31 -6.43 7.30 20.67
N ARG A 32 -7.47 6.85 19.96
CA ARG A 32 -8.63 6.14 20.54
C ARG A 32 -8.32 4.70 20.98
N GLY A 33 -7.06 4.26 20.88
CA GLY A 33 -6.62 2.93 21.31
C GLY A 33 -6.92 1.82 20.29
N ASN A 34 -7.11 2.14 19.01
CA ASN A 34 -7.28 1.14 17.97
C ASN A 34 -5.94 0.69 17.38
N ARG A 35 -5.84 -0.60 17.07
CA ARG A 35 -4.77 -1.16 16.24
C ARG A 35 -5.16 -1.00 14.78
N LEU A 36 -4.23 -0.55 13.93
CA LEU A 36 -4.56 -0.10 12.57
C LEU A 36 -3.71 -0.80 11.52
N VAL A 37 -4.40 -1.36 10.52
CA VAL A 37 -3.84 -1.66 9.21
C VAL A 37 -4.47 -0.70 8.20
N VAL A 38 -3.65 0.03 7.47
CA VAL A 38 -4.09 1.03 6.49
C VAL A 38 -3.68 0.54 5.11
N VAL A 39 -4.62 0.41 4.19
CA VAL A 39 -4.35 0.06 2.80
C VAL A 39 -4.52 1.32 1.95
N VAL A 40 -3.49 1.67 1.17
CA VAL A 40 -3.57 2.81 0.24
C VAL A 40 -3.49 2.34 -1.20
N SER A 41 -4.13 3.11 -2.09
CA SER A 41 -3.91 3.04 -3.53
C SER A 41 -2.85 4.07 -3.96
N ALA A 42 -2.36 3.99 -5.20
CA ALA A 42 -1.54 5.04 -5.80
C ALA A 42 -2.30 6.38 -5.83
N MET A 43 -1.58 7.49 -5.77
CA MET A 43 -2.19 8.82 -5.92
C MET A 43 -2.91 8.94 -7.27
N SER A 44 -4.03 9.67 -7.28
CA SER A 44 -4.85 9.88 -8.49
C SER A 44 -4.00 10.28 -9.71
N GLY A 45 -4.20 9.58 -10.84
CA GLY A 45 -3.50 9.84 -12.10
C GLY A 45 -2.08 9.27 -12.21
N VAL A 46 -1.48 8.77 -11.11
CA VAL A 46 -0.13 8.18 -11.13
C VAL A 46 -0.14 6.87 -11.91
N THR A 47 -1.09 5.96 -11.64
CA THR A 47 -1.23 4.70 -12.37
C THR A 47 -1.38 4.92 -13.88
N ASP A 48 -2.22 5.88 -14.28
CA ASP A 48 -2.39 6.23 -15.70
C ASP A 48 -1.11 6.81 -16.31
N GLY A 49 -0.35 7.60 -15.55
CA GLY A 49 0.95 8.11 -15.96
C GLY A 49 1.97 6.99 -16.20
N LEU A 50 2.06 6.04 -15.27
CA LEU A 50 2.92 4.86 -15.38
C LEU A 50 2.56 4.02 -16.62
N LEU A 51 1.26 3.79 -16.85
CA LEU A 51 0.76 3.09 -18.04
C LEU A 51 1.14 3.81 -19.34
N ARG A 52 1.07 5.15 -19.37
CA ARG A 52 1.49 5.93 -20.56
C ARG A 52 2.98 5.78 -20.82
N MET A 53 3.83 5.95 -19.80
CA MET A 53 5.28 5.81 -19.94
C MET A 53 5.68 4.43 -20.45
N ALA A 54 5.08 3.35 -19.92
CA ALA A 54 5.35 2.00 -20.40
C ALA A 54 4.98 1.84 -21.88
N ARG A 55 3.84 2.39 -22.31
CA ARG A 55 3.35 2.33 -23.69
C ARG A 55 4.16 3.15 -24.69
N GLU A 56 4.85 4.20 -24.21
CA GLU A 56 5.79 4.96 -25.02
C GLU A 56 7.07 4.18 -25.31
N ILE A 57 7.47 3.27 -24.42
CA ILE A 57 8.62 2.37 -24.60
C ILE A 57 8.25 1.15 -25.46
N ASP A 58 7.13 0.49 -25.15
CA ASP A 58 6.65 -0.70 -25.84
C ASP A 58 5.12 -0.67 -25.92
N ARG A 59 4.54 -0.86 -27.11
CA ARG A 59 3.08 -0.85 -27.28
C ARG A 59 2.40 -2.03 -26.58
N GLU A 60 3.12 -3.13 -26.39
CA GLU A 60 2.66 -4.33 -25.70
C GLU A 60 3.68 -4.77 -24.63
N PRO A 61 3.84 -3.97 -23.55
CA PRO A 61 4.82 -4.28 -22.51
C PRO A 61 4.52 -5.64 -21.88
N ARG A 62 5.58 -6.39 -21.59
CA ARG A 62 5.45 -7.66 -20.85
C ARG A 62 4.74 -7.43 -19.52
N GLU A 63 3.70 -8.23 -19.28
CA GLU A 63 2.82 -8.09 -18.11
C GLU A 63 3.56 -8.11 -16.78
N ARG A 64 4.62 -8.93 -16.65
CA ARG A 64 5.47 -8.99 -15.46
C ARG A 64 6.14 -7.63 -15.14
N GLU A 65 6.69 -6.97 -16.16
CA GLU A 65 7.34 -5.67 -15.99
C GLU A 65 6.31 -4.57 -15.73
N MET A 66 5.11 -4.71 -16.32
CA MET A 66 3.99 -3.80 -16.05
C MET A 66 3.58 -3.86 -14.58
N ASP A 67 3.41 -5.06 -14.00
CA ASP A 67 3.08 -5.22 -12.57
C ASP A 67 4.15 -4.58 -11.68
N LEU A 68 5.44 -4.80 -12.00
CA LEU A 68 6.56 -4.19 -11.30
C LEU A 68 6.49 -2.66 -11.34
N LEU A 69 6.21 -2.09 -12.52
CA LEU A 69 6.10 -0.64 -12.69
C LEU A 69 4.91 -0.07 -11.91
N LEU A 70 3.72 -0.66 -12.03
CA LEU A 70 2.51 -0.15 -11.37
C LEU A 70 2.61 -0.23 -9.84
N ALA A 71 3.30 -1.24 -9.30
CA ALA A 71 3.59 -1.36 -7.87
C ALA A 71 4.32 -0.14 -7.30
N THR A 72 5.14 0.56 -8.11
CA THR A 72 5.89 1.75 -7.64
C THR A 72 4.97 2.91 -7.22
N GLY A 73 3.81 3.08 -7.88
CA GLY A 73 2.84 4.12 -7.51
C GLY A 73 2.21 3.87 -6.15
N GLU A 74 1.94 2.61 -5.85
CA GLU A 74 1.40 2.13 -4.57
C GLU A 74 2.45 2.29 -3.44
N GLN A 75 3.69 1.89 -3.72
CA GLN A 75 4.81 2.00 -2.78
C GLN A 75 5.12 3.46 -2.43
N THR A 76 5.07 4.37 -3.42
CA THR A 76 5.26 5.81 -3.22
C THR A 76 4.26 6.36 -2.20
N THR A 77 2.97 6.06 -2.39
CA THR A 77 1.91 6.57 -1.50
C THR A 77 2.01 5.99 -0.09
N THR A 78 2.37 4.71 0.00
CA THR A 78 2.57 3.99 1.28
C THR A 78 3.70 4.61 2.09
N ALA A 79 4.84 4.88 1.45
CA ALA A 79 5.98 5.53 2.09
C ALA A 79 5.65 6.96 2.56
N LEU A 80 4.99 7.76 1.71
CA LEU A 80 4.58 9.12 2.06
C LEU A 80 3.62 9.16 3.26
N LEU A 81 2.66 8.24 3.33
CA LEU A 81 1.76 8.16 4.48
C LEU A 81 2.51 7.76 5.76
N ALA A 82 3.48 6.84 5.68
CA ALA A 82 4.31 6.48 6.83
C ALA A 82 5.09 7.68 7.37
N MET A 83 5.75 8.43 6.48
CA MET A 83 6.46 9.67 6.84
C MET A 83 5.53 10.70 7.47
N ALA A 84 4.31 10.87 6.93
CA ALA A 84 3.32 11.79 7.49
C ALA A 84 2.86 11.37 8.90
N LEU A 85 2.75 10.07 9.18
CA LEU A 85 2.47 9.56 10.53
C LEU A 85 3.65 9.74 11.49
N HIS A 86 4.88 9.49 11.03
CA HIS A 86 6.09 9.74 11.83
C HIS A 86 6.20 11.21 12.24
N ALA A 87 5.92 12.14 11.32
CA ALA A 87 5.88 13.58 11.60
C ALA A 87 4.84 13.97 12.67
N ARG A 88 3.87 13.10 12.96
CA ARG A 88 2.85 13.25 14.02
C ARG A 88 3.18 12.47 15.29
N GLY A 89 4.39 11.93 15.41
CA GLY A 89 4.81 11.09 16.53
C GLY A 89 4.09 9.73 16.58
N VAL A 90 3.52 9.27 15.47
CA VAL A 90 2.90 7.94 15.37
C VAL A 90 3.88 6.97 14.75
N ASP A 91 4.31 5.96 15.51
CA ASP A 91 5.14 4.88 14.97
C ASP A 91 4.32 4.07 13.93
N ALA A 92 4.86 4.00 12.72
CA ALA A 92 4.22 3.40 11.56
C ALA A 92 5.24 2.67 10.69
N VAL A 93 4.79 1.67 9.95
CA VAL A 93 5.63 0.92 9.01
C VAL A 93 4.91 0.74 7.68
N ALA A 94 5.62 1.04 6.58
CA ALA A 94 5.17 0.79 5.22
C ALA A 94 5.62 -0.61 4.79
N LEU A 95 4.70 -1.39 4.22
CA LEU A 95 4.95 -2.72 3.67
C LEU A 95 4.44 -2.80 2.24
N THR A 96 5.19 -3.48 1.37
CA THR A 96 4.64 -3.96 0.09
C THR A 96 3.61 -5.07 0.34
N GLY A 97 2.81 -5.41 -0.68
CA GLY A 97 1.89 -6.55 -0.60
C GLY A 97 2.62 -7.86 -0.26
N ALA A 98 3.80 -8.08 -0.85
CA ALA A 98 4.69 -9.20 -0.56
C ALA A 98 5.12 -9.25 0.92
N GLN A 99 5.62 -8.13 1.44
CA GLN A 99 6.04 -8.03 2.85
C GLN A 99 4.85 -8.14 3.82
N ALA A 100 3.65 -7.77 3.39
CA ALA A 100 2.41 -8.00 4.13
C ALA A 100 1.91 -9.46 4.05
N GLY A 101 2.58 -10.32 3.27
CA GLY A 101 2.29 -11.74 3.14
C GLY A 101 1.20 -12.08 2.13
N ILE A 102 0.93 -11.20 1.15
CA ILE A 102 -0.03 -11.43 0.08
C ILE A 102 0.65 -12.23 -1.03
N VAL A 103 0.23 -13.48 -1.19
CA VAL A 103 0.70 -14.39 -2.24
C VAL A 103 -0.37 -14.50 -3.31
N THR A 104 0.03 -14.35 -4.58
CA THR A 104 -0.88 -14.39 -5.73
C THR A 104 -0.61 -15.60 -6.62
N ASP A 105 -1.56 -15.90 -7.51
CA ASP A 105 -1.28 -16.71 -8.68
C ASP A 105 -0.29 -15.97 -9.62
N GLY A 106 0.38 -16.70 -10.50
CA GLY A 106 1.38 -16.15 -11.43
C GLY A 106 0.80 -15.41 -12.64
N THR A 107 -0.50 -15.08 -12.62
CA THR A 107 -1.19 -14.45 -13.76
C THR A 107 -1.04 -12.93 -13.68
N HIS A 108 0.05 -12.40 -14.21
CA HIS A 108 0.35 -10.96 -14.17
C HIS A 108 -0.79 -10.07 -14.67
N THR A 109 -0.87 -8.84 -14.17
CA THR A 109 -1.94 -7.83 -14.39
C THR A 109 -3.35 -8.18 -13.90
N ARG A 110 -3.64 -9.46 -13.64
CA ARG A 110 -4.95 -9.97 -13.20
C ARG A 110 -4.83 -11.05 -12.12
N ALA A 111 -3.73 -11.01 -11.37
CA ALA A 111 -3.39 -12.04 -10.41
C ALA A 111 -4.44 -12.11 -9.31
N ARG A 112 -4.87 -13.33 -8.94
CA ARG A 112 -5.77 -13.54 -7.81
C ARG A 112 -4.96 -13.88 -6.56
N ILE A 113 -5.47 -13.48 -5.41
CA ILE A 113 -4.87 -13.87 -4.13
C ILE A 113 -5.01 -15.39 -3.97
N ALA A 114 -3.88 -16.08 -3.88
CA ALA A 114 -3.81 -17.50 -3.62
C ALA A 114 -3.76 -17.78 -2.10
N ASN A 115 -3.04 -16.94 -1.36
CA ASN A 115 -2.92 -17.05 0.10
C ASN A 115 -2.58 -15.71 0.74
N VAL A 116 -2.90 -15.55 2.03
CA VAL A 116 -2.47 -14.41 2.85
C VAL A 116 -1.87 -14.92 4.16
N THR A 117 -0.56 -14.73 4.34
CA THR A 117 0.18 -15.10 5.55
C THR A 117 0.77 -13.85 6.22
N PRO A 118 -0.01 -13.10 7.01
CA PRO A 118 0.34 -11.74 7.43
C PRO A 118 1.20 -11.72 8.71
N SER A 119 2.28 -12.51 8.75
CA SER A 119 3.14 -12.66 9.93
C SER A 119 3.81 -11.33 10.32
N ALA A 120 4.39 -10.62 9.35
CA ALA A 120 5.01 -9.32 9.57
C ALA A 120 4.00 -8.26 10.04
N VAL A 121 2.79 -8.24 9.45
CA VAL A 121 1.70 -7.33 9.87
C VAL A 121 1.35 -7.59 11.34
N ARG A 122 1.16 -8.86 11.74
CA ARG A 122 0.84 -9.22 13.13
C ARG A 122 1.95 -8.81 14.08
N ALA A 123 3.21 -9.03 13.73
CA ALA A 123 4.37 -8.65 14.55
C ALA A 123 4.42 -7.12 14.78
N HIS A 124 4.22 -6.32 13.73
CA HIS A 124 4.21 -4.87 13.86
C HIS A 124 3.01 -4.33 14.66
N LEU A 125 1.83 -4.93 14.51
CA LEU A 125 0.66 -4.59 15.32
C LEU A 125 0.89 -4.92 16.80
N GLN A 126 1.56 -6.04 17.10
CA GLN A 126 1.94 -6.40 18.47
C GLN A 126 2.96 -5.43 19.07
N ALA A 127 3.88 -4.90 18.25
CA ALA A 127 4.80 -3.84 18.63
C ALA A 127 4.13 -2.44 18.73
N GLY A 128 2.81 -2.35 18.57
CA GLY A 128 2.05 -1.10 18.73
C GLY A 128 2.13 -0.15 17.54
N ARG A 129 2.66 -0.59 16.39
CA ARG A 129 2.78 0.23 15.18
C ARG A 129 1.49 0.28 14.37
N VAL A 130 1.30 1.38 13.65
CA VAL A 130 0.36 1.42 12.52
C VAL A 130 1.01 0.74 11.31
N VAL A 131 0.35 -0.25 10.72
CA VAL A 131 0.86 -0.92 9.52
C VAL A 131 0.19 -0.31 8.29
N ILE A 132 0.98 0.15 7.32
CA ILE A 132 0.48 0.66 6.04
C ILE A 132 0.88 -0.35 4.96
N VAL A 133 -0.09 -0.88 4.24
CA VAL A 133 0.11 -1.86 3.18
C VAL A 133 -0.21 -1.22 1.85
N ALA A 134 0.73 -1.28 0.93
CA ALA A 134 0.52 -0.87 -0.44
C ALA A 134 -0.48 -1.82 -1.12
N GLY A 135 -1.57 -1.26 -1.67
CA GLY A 135 -2.62 -2.02 -2.33
C GLY A 135 -2.21 -2.55 -3.70
N PHE A 136 -3.13 -3.23 -4.39
CA PHE A 136 -3.02 -3.70 -5.78
C PHE A 136 -1.92 -4.75 -6.08
N GLN A 137 -0.90 -4.90 -5.23
CA GLN A 137 0.23 -5.79 -5.45
C GLN A 137 0.23 -7.00 -4.48
N GLY A 138 0.95 -8.04 -4.90
CA GLY A 138 1.32 -9.20 -4.11
C GLY A 138 2.58 -9.82 -4.72
N GLN A 139 2.91 -11.05 -4.33
CA GLN A 139 4.06 -11.78 -4.87
C GLN A 139 3.67 -13.19 -5.29
N THR A 140 4.31 -13.70 -6.34
CA THR A 140 4.20 -15.13 -6.64
C THR A 140 4.93 -15.95 -5.57
N MET A 141 4.69 -17.26 -5.52
CA MET A 141 5.45 -18.16 -4.63
C MET A 141 6.97 -18.14 -4.90
N GLY A 142 7.40 -17.83 -6.12
CA GLY A 142 8.81 -17.81 -6.52
C GLY A 142 9.54 -16.48 -6.25
N GLY A 143 8.82 -15.45 -5.82
CA GLY A 143 9.33 -14.08 -5.75
C GLY A 143 8.77 -13.18 -6.83
#